data_AF-A0A849NEY2-F1
#
_entry.id   AF-A0A849NEY2-F1
#
_cell.length_a   1.000
_cell.length_b   1.000
_cell.length_c   1.000
_cell.angle_alpha   90.00
_cell.angle_beta   90.00
_cell.angle_gamma   90.00
#
_symmetry.space_group_name_H-M   'P 1'
#
loop_
_entity.id
_entity.type
_entity.pdbx_description
1 polymer ?
#
loop_
_entity_poly.entity_id
_entity_poly.type
_entity_poly.pdbx_seq_one_letter_code
_entity_poly.pdbx_strand_id
1 'polypeptide(L)'
;MSKKSEPWYIHTILYVVIIVLAYILIRVAIIEPTEIVQAEKYYKSESRARMTNIKAAEILWENRFGRYTDDLDSLIQFVKYDSLVQELVAGVDTITGRSSNPFSDLIRTGFVADSIILSPKSFTRYTLMVDTTKTVDTVINRRGKITKIDSSTTIGTLYYVECPDGYGSIGDLENVALKNTSDWE
;
A
#
# COMPACT_ATOMS: atom_id res chain seq x y z
N MET A 1 46.74 -61.24 17.68
CA MET A 1 45.74 -60.22 18.08
C MET A 1 44.86 -59.92 16.87
N SER A 2 43.69 -60.55 16.78
CA SER A 2 42.76 -60.36 15.66
C SER A 2 42.07 -59.01 15.82
N LYS A 3 42.46 -58.01 15.01
CA LYS A 3 41.71 -56.78 14.86
C LYS A 3 40.40 -57.15 14.16
N LYS A 4 39.31 -57.31 14.91
CA LYS A 4 37.97 -57.35 14.34
C LYS A 4 37.80 -56.08 13.52
N SER A 5 37.80 -56.20 12.19
CA SER A 5 37.48 -55.11 11.28
C SER A 5 36.08 -54.63 11.65
N GLU A 6 35.96 -53.37 12.04
CA GLU A 6 34.65 -52.79 12.31
C GLU A 6 33.75 -52.99 11.09
N PRO A 7 32.51 -53.41 11.28
CA PRO A 7 31.63 -53.68 10.16
C PRO A 7 31.37 -52.40 9.36
N TRP A 8 31.76 -52.40 8.08
CA TRP A 8 31.71 -51.23 7.19
C TRP A 8 30.33 -50.55 7.14
N TYR A 9 29.25 -51.31 7.34
CA TYR A 9 27.87 -50.83 7.41
C TYR A 9 27.62 -49.84 8.56
N ILE A 10 28.33 -49.94 9.68
CA ILE A 10 28.18 -48.98 10.80
C ILE A 10 28.64 -47.59 10.38
N HIS A 11 29.78 -47.50 9.68
CA HIS A 11 30.27 -46.22 9.15
C HIS A 11 29.33 -45.67 8.07
N THR A 12 28.80 -46.52 7.19
CA THR A 12 27.84 -46.12 6.16
C THR A 12 26.57 -45.51 6.76
N ILE A 13 25.98 -46.16 7.76
CA ILE A 13 24.77 -45.67 8.44
C ILE A 13 25.06 -44.33 9.13
N LEU A 14 26.21 -44.20 9.80
CA LEU A 14 26.61 -42.95 10.44
C LEU A 14 26.76 -41.81 9.42
N TYR A 15 27.42 -42.05 8.28
CA TYR A 15 27.57 -41.03 7.24
C TYR A 15 26.22 -40.62 6.64
N VAL A 16 25.31 -41.56 6.44
CA VAL A 16 23.94 -41.25 5.99
C VAL A 16 23.22 -40.37 6.99
N VAL A 17 23.29 -40.69 8.29
CA VAL A 17 22.68 -39.89 9.35
C VAL A 17 23.28 -38.47 9.40
N ILE A 18 24.59 -38.34 9.27
CA ILE A 18 25.28 -37.04 9.22
C ILE A 18 24.80 -36.21 8.02
N ILE A 19 24.66 -36.82 6.84
CA ILE A 19 24.20 -36.12 5.63
C ILE A 19 22.75 -35.65 5.80
N VAL A 20 21.86 -36.49 6.33
CA VAL A 20 20.45 -36.12 6.58
C VAL A 20 20.36 -34.99 7.60
N LEU A 21 21.11 -35.06 8.70
CA LEU A 21 21.14 -34.00 9.72
C LEU A 21 21.71 -32.69 9.16
N ALA A 22 22.79 -32.75 8.37
CA ALA A 22 23.37 -31.58 7.72
C ALA A 22 22.36 -30.91 6.76
N TYR A 23 21.60 -31.71 5.99
CA TYR A 23 20.56 -31.21 5.10
C TYR A 23 19.42 -30.50 5.87
N ILE A 24 18.95 -31.11 6.97
CA ILE A 24 17.90 -30.51 7.81
C ILE A 24 18.38 -29.19 8.40
N LEU A 25 19.61 -29.14 8.91
CA LEU A 25 20.17 -27.93 9.50
C LEU A 25 20.27 -26.79 8.48
N ILE A 26 20.74 -27.07 7.25
CA ILE A 26 20.83 -26.04 6.20
C ILE A 26 19.44 -25.51 5.84
N ARG A 27 18.45 -26.40 5.71
CA ARG A 27 17.08 -26.01 5.32
C ARG A 27 16.42 -25.13 6.39
N VAL A 28 16.45 -25.56 7.65
CA VAL A 28 15.77 -24.85 8.75
C VAL A 28 16.53 -23.58 9.14
N ALA A 29 17.86 -23.59 9.11
CA ALA A 29 18.63 -22.43 9.56
C ALA A 29 18.71 -21.29 8.53
N ILE A 30 18.61 -21.58 7.22
CA ILE A 30 18.90 -20.59 6.18
C ILE A 30 17.71 -20.39 5.22
N ILE A 31 17.09 -21.45 4.73
CA ILE A 31 16.10 -21.35 3.65
C ILE A 31 14.78 -20.79 4.18
N GLU A 32 14.22 -21.40 5.23
CA GLU A 32 12.95 -20.97 5.82
C GLU A 32 12.93 -19.50 6.31
N PRO A 33 13.94 -18.99 7.04
CA PRO A 33 13.91 -17.59 7.47
C PRO A 33 14.10 -16.61 6.31
N THR A 34 14.82 -16.99 5.25
CA THR A 34 15.04 -16.07 4.11
C THR A 34 13.79 -15.91 3.26
N GLU A 35 13.01 -16.98 3.06
CA GLU A 35 11.75 -16.93 2.31
C GLU A 35 10.72 -16.02 2.98
N ILE A 36 10.55 -16.13 4.31
CA ILE A 36 9.61 -15.29 5.06
C ILE A 36 10.01 -13.81 4.99
N VAL A 37 11.31 -13.51 5.15
CA VAL A 37 11.81 -12.13 5.08
C VAL A 37 11.67 -11.56 3.66
N GLN A 38 11.90 -12.36 2.62
CA GLN A 38 11.73 -11.92 1.24
C GLN A 38 10.26 -11.65 0.90
N ALA A 39 9.35 -12.53 1.34
CA ALA A 39 7.91 -12.33 1.18
C ALA A 39 7.45 -11.04 1.87
N GLU A 40 7.89 -10.81 3.11
CA GLU A 40 7.53 -9.59 3.86
C GLU A 40 8.10 -8.32 3.21
N LYS A 41 9.35 -8.37 2.74
CA LYS A 41 9.94 -7.27 1.96
C LYS A 41 9.13 -6.97 0.71
N TYR A 42 8.74 -8.01 -0.03
CA TYR A 42 7.93 -7.89 -1.24
C TYR A 42 6.59 -7.20 -0.93
N TYR A 43 5.82 -7.68 0.06
CA TYR A 43 4.53 -7.08 0.43
C TYR A 43 4.67 -5.64 0.87
N LYS A 44 5.72 -5.35 1.66
CA LYS A 44 6.02 -3.98 2.10
C LYS A 44 6.31 -3.04 0.94
N SER A 45 7.18 -3.43 0.02
CA SER A 45 7.53 -2.60 -1.14
C SER A 45 6.37 -2.44 -2.12
N GLU A 46 5.61 -3.51 -2.37
CA GLU A 46 4.44 -3.50 -3.25
C GLU A 46 3.33 -2.60 -2.67
N SER A 47 3.09 -2.69 -1.36
CA SER A 47 2.13 -1.81 -0.68
C SER A 47 2.54 -0.34 -0.74
N ARG A 48 3.83 -0.05 -0.56
CA ARG A 48 4.35 1.32 -0.66
C ARG A 48 4.19 1.88 -2.08
N ALA A 49 4.46 1.09 -3.11
CA ALA A 49 4.24 1.51 -4.50
C ALA A 49 2.76 1.82 -4.76
N ARG A 50 1.84 0.98 -4.26
CA ARG A 50 0.38 1.23 -4.34
C ARG A 50 -0.01 2.52 -3.62
N MET A 51 0.51 2.75 -2.42
CA MET A 51 0.24 3.97 -1.66
C MET A 51 0.83 5.22 -2.34
N THR A 52 2.03 5.13 -2.93
CA THR A 52 2.60 6.22 -3.74
C THR A 52 1.72 6.52 -4.95
N ASN A 53 1.10 5.51 -5.56
CA ASN A 53 0.15 5.69 -6.65
C ASN A 53 -1.16 6.33 -6.18
N ILE A 54 -1.66 5.99 -4.99
CA ILE A 54 -2.80 6.68 -4.35
C ILE A 54 -2.45 8.15 -4.13
N LYS A 55 -1.28 8.45 -3.54
CA LYS A 55 -0.78 9.82 -3.37
C LYS A 55 -0.76 10.60 -4.70
N ALA A 56 -0.20 10.00 -5.75
CA ALA A 56 -0.17 10.63 -7.07
C ALA A 56 -1.58 10.89 -7.62
N ALA A 57 -2.49 9.93 -7.46
CA ALA A 57 -3.88 10.08 -7.88
C ALA A 57 -4.61 11.18 -7.10
N GLU A 58 -4.43 11.27 -5.78
CA GLU A 58 -5.01 12.31 -4.92
C GLU A 58 -4.51 13.70 -5.30
N ILE A 59 -3.21 13.85 -5.59
CA ILE A 59 -2.66 15.13 -6.06
C ILE A 59 -3.28 15.55 -7.41
N LEU A 60 -3.46 14.61 -8.33
CA LEU A 60 -4.14 14.89 -9.61
C LEU A 60 -5.61 15.26 -9.41
N TRP A 61 -6.27 14.62 -8.45
CA TRP A 61 -7.65 14.90 -8.09
C TRP A 61 -7.78 16.31 -7.47
N GLU A 62 -6.91 16.68 -6.53
CA GLU A 62 -6.81 18.02 -5.95
C GLU A 62 -6.59 19.07 -7.04
N ASN A 63 -5.66 18.83 -7.98
CA ASN A 63 -5.38 19.76 -9.07
C ASN A 63 -6.61 20.03 -9.96
N ARG A 64 -7.53 19.07 -10.08
CA ARG A 64 -8.74 19.21 -10.89
C ARG A 64 -9.93 19.78 -10.13
N PHE A 65 -10.18 19.29 -8.91
CA PHE A 65 -11.39 19.60 -8.14
C PHE A 65 -11.16 20.58 -6.98
N GLY A 66 -9.90 20.89 -6.65
CA GLY A 66 -9.52 21.77 -5.55
C GLY A 66 -9.73 21.18 -4.15
N ARG A 67 -9.98 19.87 -4.05
CA ARG A 67 -10.20 19.12 -2.81
C ARG A 67 -9.75 17.68 -2.99
N TYR A 68 -9.49 16.96 -1.89
CA TYR A 68 -9.21 15.51 -1.90
C TYR A 68 -10.50 14.68 -1.88
N THR A 69 -10.38 13.37 -2.09
CA THR A 69 -11.51 12.44 -1.95
C THR A 69 -11.25 11.43 -0.83
N ASP A 70 -12.31 10.98 -0.17
CA ASP A 70 -12.29 9.86 0.79
C ASP A 70 -12.71 8.53 0.16
N ASP A 71 -13.10 8.55 -1.12
CA ASP A 71 -13.60 7.38 -1.84
C ASP A 71 -12.59 6.89 -2.88
N LEU A 72 -11.94 5.76 -2.55
CA LEU A 72 -11.00 5.08 -3.44
C LEU A 72 -11.63 4.62 -4.76
N ASP A 73 -12.92 4.25 -4.77
CA ASP A 73 -13.59 3.78 -5.97
C ASP A 73 -13.76 4.94 -6.98
N SER A 74 -14.14 6.12 -6.48
CA SER A 74 -14.19 7.37 -7.24
C SER A 74 -12.81 7.79 -7.76
N LEU A 75 -11.77 7.67 -6.93
CA LEU A 75 -10.39 7.98 -7.30
C LEU A 75 -9.92 7.12 -8.48
N ILE A 76 -10.25 5.83 -8.47
CA ILE A 76 -9.85 4.90 -9.53
C ILE A 76 -10.61 5.15 -10.81
N GLN A 77 -11.90 5.46 -10.71
CA GLN A 77 -12.69 5.84 -11.87
C GLN A 77 -12.06 7.06 -12.55
N PHE A 78 -11.61 8.04 -11.76
CA PHE A 78 -10.88 9.19 -12.28
C PHE A 78 -9.56 8.80 -12.95
N VAL A 79 -8.73 7.99 -12.29
CA VAL A 79 -7.45 7.54 -12.88
C VAL A 79 -7.65 6.78 -14.20
N LYS A 80 -8.74 6.01 -14.33
CA LYS A 80 -9.02 5.19 -15.51
C LYS A 80 -9.60 5.97 -16.69
N TYR A 81 -10.59 6.81 -16.42
CA TYR A 81 -11.44 7.36 -17.48
C TYR A 81 -11.18 8.83 -17.75
N ASP A 82 -10.42 9.51 -16.89
CA ASP A 82 -10.20 10.93 -17.09
C ASP A 82 -9.16 11.20 -18.19
N SER A 83 -9.53 12.08 -19.12
CA SER A 83 -8.68 12.43 -20.25
C SER A 83 -7.38 13.11 -19.80
N LEU A 84 -7.42 13.93 -18.74
CA LEU A 84 -6.24 14.62 -18.23
C LEU A 84 -5.21 13.61 -17.73
N VAL A 85 -5.65 12.60 -16.99
CA VAL A 85 -4.77 11.55 -16.47
C VAL A 85 -4.19 10.73 -17.62
N GLN A 86 -5.01 10.36 -18.61
CA GLN A 86 -4.54 9.61 -19.78
C GLN A 86 -3.52 10.39 -20.61
N GLU A 87 -3.72 11.69 -20.78
CA GLU A 87 -2.76 12.57 -21.46
C GLU A 87 -1.44 12.68 -20.70
N LEU A 88 -1.47 12.75 -19.36
CA LEU A 88 -0.25 12.76 -18.56
C LEU A 88 0.49 11.42 -18.59
N VAL A 89 -0.24 10.31 -18.59
CA VAL A 89 0.34 8.96 -18.63
C VAL A 89 0.98 8.67 -20.00
N ALA A 90 0.34 9.12 -21.09
CA ALA A 90 0.87 9.00 -22.45
C ALA A 90 1.85 10.13 -22.83
N GLY A 91 1.85 11.21 -22.05
CA GLY A 91 2.61 12.42 -22.28
C GLY A 91 4.11 12.22 -22.05
N VAL A 92 4.89 12.86 -22.90
CA VAL A 92 6.34 12.99 -22.73
C VAL A 92 6.63 14.47 -22.55
N ASP A 93 7.39 14.79 -21.52
CA ASP A 93 7.82 16.16 -21.26
C ASP A 93 8.72 16.60 -22.42
N THR A 94 8.30 17.65 -23.12
CA THR A 94 9.00 18.18 -24.30
C THR A 94 10.34 18.79 -23.96
N ILE A 95 10.56 19.19 -22.70
CA ILE A 95 11.80 19.82 -22.24
C ILE A 95 12.82 18.76 -21.82
N THR A 96 12.40 17.77 -21.03
CA THR A 96 13.32 16.75 -20.48
C THR A 96 13.36 15.45 -21.28
N GLY A 97 12.41 15.23 -22.19
CA GLY A 97 12.25 13.97 -22.93
C GLY A 97 11.87 12.78 -22.05
N ARG A 98 11.50 13.03 -20.78
CA ARG A 98 11.11 11.99 -19.82
C ARG A 98 9.60 11.76 -19.86
N SER A 99 9.18 10.55 -19.49
CA SER A 99 7.76 10.26 -19.29
C SER A 99 7.17 11.19 -18.24
N SER A 100 6.00 11.78 -18.55
CA SER A 100 5.23 12.61 -17.60
C SER A 100 4.37 11.76 -16.65
N ASN A 101 4.45 10.43 -16.74
CA ASN A 101 3.66 9.53 -15.93
C ASN A 101 4.01 9.68 -14.42
N PRO A 102 3.06 10.11 -13.57
CA PRO A 102 3.29 10.28 -12.14
C PRO A 102 3.18 8.97 -11.36
N PHE A 103 2.77 7.87 -11.99
CA PHE A 103 2.58 6.58 -11.33
C PHE A 103 3.85 5.73 -11.34
N SER A 104 4.06 5.02 -10.24
CA SER A 104 5.11 4.01 -10.09
C SER A 104 4.61 2.63 -10.51
N ASP A 105 5.49 1.88 -11.19
CA ASP A 105 5.22 0.49 -11.54
C ASP A 105 5.20 -0.41 -10.30
N LEU A 106 4.33 -1.42 -10.32
CA LEU A 106 4.31 -2.46 -9.29
C LEU A 106 5.45 -3.46 -9.55
N ILE A 107 5.81 -4.24 -8.53
CA ILE A 107 7.03 -5.08 -8.61
C ILE A 107 6.83 -6.24 -9.57
N ARG A 108 5.61 -6.79 -9.61
CA ARG A 108 5.27 -7.97 -10.43
C ARG A 108 4.57 -7.61 -11.73
N THR A 109 3.83 -6.52 -11.74
CA THR A 109 3.01 -6.08 -12.88
C THR A 109 3.32 -4.62 -13.13
N GLY A 110 3.20 -4.14 -14.38
CA GLY A 110 3.22 -2.69 -14.60
C GLY A 110 2.12 -1.97 -13.81
N PHE A 111 2.04 -0.66 -13.95
CA PHE A 111 0.96 0.12 -13.35
C PHE A 111 -0.44 -0.41 -13.74
N VAL A 112 -1.25 -0.75 -12.74
CA VAL A 112 -2.65 -1.18 -12.89
C VAL A 112 -3.50 -0.39 -11.90
N ALA A 113 -4.42 0.43 -12.41
CA ALA A 113 -5.25 1.30 -11.58
C ALA A 113 -6.09 0.52 -10.53
N ASP A 114 -6.62 -0.66 -10.88
CA ASP A 114 -7.42 -1.47 -9.94
C ASP A 114 -6.60 -2.04 -8.77
N SER A 115 -5.29 -2.16 -8.94
CA SER A 115 -4.43 -2.76 -7.93
C SER A 115 -4.17 -1.82 -6.74
N ILE A 116 -4.55 -0.54 -6.83
CA ILE A 116 -4.35 0.43 -5.75
C ILE A 116 -5.37 0.30 -4.62
N ILE A 117 -6.50 -0.40 -4.82
CA ILE A 117 -7.57 -0.52 -3.79
C ILE A 117 -7.11 -1.39 -2.63
N LEU A 118 -6.52 -2.53 -2.95
CA LEU A 118 -6.35 -3.64 -2.03
C LEU A 118 -4.89 -3.79 -1.64
N SER A 119 -4.63 -4.10 -0.38
CA SER A 119 -3.30 -4.48 0.07
C SER A 119 -2.89 -5.83 -0.53
N PRO A 120 -1.60 -6.04 -0.84
CA PRO A 120 -1.14 -7.28 -1.45
C PRO A 120 -1.09 -8.47 -0.49
N LYS A 121 -1.10 -8.24 0.83
CA LYS A 121 -0.97 -9.28 1.86
C LYS A 121 -2.33 -9.73 2.39
N SER A 122 -3.14 -8.81 2.92
CA SER A 122 -4.45 -9.14 3.49
C SER A 122 -5.62 -8.96 2.52
N PHE A 123 -5.40 -8.37 1.33
CA PHE A 123 -6.46 -8.01 0.39
C PHE A 123 -7.55 -7.14 1.03
N THR A 124 -7.16 -6.31 1.98
CA THR A 124 -8.04 -5.34 2.63
C THR A 124 -7.86 -3.98 1.97
N ARG A 125 -8.90 -3.15 2.01
CA ARG A 125 -8.86 -1.82 1.41
C ARG A 125 -7.94 -0.89 2.21
N TYR A 126 -7.24 0.01 1.53
CA TYR A 126 -6.54 1.09 2.21
C TYR A 126 -7.54 2.02 2.91
N THR A 127 -7.16 2.50 4.08
CA THR A 127 -7.98 3.47 4.82
C THR A 127 -7.62 4.86 4.32
N LEU A 128 -8.51 5.47 3.56
CA LEU A 128 -8.39 6.84 3.08
C LEU A 128 -9.31 7.73 3.92
N MET A 129 -8.75 8.79 4.49
CA MET A 129 -9.46 9.77 5.29
C MET A 129 -9.16 11.17 4.77
N VAL A 130 -10.15 12.06 4.87
CA VAL A 130 -10.00 13.48 4.53
C VAL A 130 -10.53 14.35 5.65
N ASP A 131 -9.97 15.55 5.80
CA ASP A 131 -10.44 16.52 6.78
C ASP A 131 -11.86 16.98 6.40
N THR A 132 -12.85 16.54 7.16
CA THR A 132 -14.25 16.85 6.85
C THR A 132 -14.87 17.64 7.98
N THR A 133 -15.33 18.85 7.68
CA THR A 133 -16.09 19.66 8.62
C THR A 133 -17.58 19.45 8.39
N LYS A 134 -18.29 18.94 9.40
CA LYS A 134 -19.76 18.77 9.36
C LYS A 134 -20.42 19.82 10.25
N THR A 135 -21.20 20.71 9.65
CA THR A 135 -22.04 21.66 10.39
C THR A 135 -23.48 21.14 10.39
N VAL A 136 -24.08 21.08 11.58
CA VAL A 136 -25.47 20.64 11.77
C VAL A 136 -26.26 21.82 12.29
N ASP A 137 -27.26 22.23 11.53
CA ASP A 137 -28.21 23.27 11.92
C ASP A 137 -29.57 22.63 12.18
N THR A 138 -30.22 23.04 13.26
CA THR A 138 -31.54 22.53 13.65
C THR A 138 -32.55 23.66 13.64
N VAL A 139 -33.57 23.54 12.79
CA VAL A 139 -34.69 24.48 12.76
C VAL A 139 -35.69 24.08 13.84
N ILE A 140 -35.92 24.96 14.81
CA ILE A 140 -36.79 24.73 15.97
C ILE A 140 -38.06 25.58 15.86
N ASN A 141 -39.22 25.00 16.16
CA ASN A 141 -40.51 25.70 16.18
C ASN A 141 -40.68 26.50 17.50
N ARG A 142 -41.62 27.46 17.55
CA ARG A 142 -41.96 28.28 18.74
C ARG A 142 -42.27 27.48 20.00
N ARG A 143 -42.64 26.19 19.87
CA ARG A 143 -42.89 25.26 20.98
C ARG A 143 -41.66 24.45 21.42
N GLY A 144 -40.47 24.77 20.92
CA GLY A 144 -39.22 24.06 21.26
C GLY A 144 -39.04 22.71 20.58
N LYS A 145 -39.90 22.34 19.61
CA LYS A 145 -39.75 21.08 18.85
C LYS A 145 -38.88 21.28 17.61
N ILE A 146 -37.90 20.40 17.42
CA ILE A 146 -37.07 20.33 16.21
C ILE A 146 -37.98 19.96 15.03
N THR A 147 -37.94 20.78 13.98
CA THR A 147 -38.80 20.63 12.78
C THR A 147 -37.98 20.13 11.59
N LYS A 148 -36.70 20.53 11.51
CA LYS A 148 -35.78 20.11 10.46
C LYS A 148 -34.36 20.09 11.01
N ILE A 149 -33.57 19.13 10.56
CA ILE A 149 -32.13 19.09 10.78
C ILE A 149 -31.51 19.19 9.40
N ASP A 150 -30.77 20.27 9.16
CA ASP A 150 -30.00 20.47 7.95
C ASP A 150 -28.52 20.25 8.27
N SER A 151 -27.86 19.40 7.49
CA SER A 151 -26.43 19.11 7.65
C SER A 151 -25.67 19.53 6.40
N SER A 152 -24.63 20.35 6.55
CA SER A 152 -23.69 20.68 5.48
C SER A 152 -22.34 20.03 5.78
N THR A 153 -21.79 19.33 4.78
CA THR A 153 -20.48 18.68 4.88
C THR A 153 -19.52 19.37 3.92
N THR A 154 -18.48 19.99 4.46
CA THR A 154 -17.39 20.58 3.67
C THR A 154 -16.18 19.65 3.78
N ILE A 155 -15.80 19.04 2.66
CA ILE A 155 -14.57 18.28 2.51
C ILE A 155 -13.42 19.29 2.34
N GLY A 156 -12.35 19.13 3.11
CA GLY A 156 -11.24 20.04 3.18
C GLY A 156 -10.09 19.69 2.23
N THR A 157 -8.89 20.08 2.64
CA THR A 157 -7.67 20.10 1.82
C THR A 157 -6.55 19.22 2.40
N LEU A 158 -6.85 18.29 3.29
CA LEU A 158 -5.90 17.36 3.88
C LEU A 158 -6.43 15.95 3.75
N TYR A 159 -5.52 15.00 3.52
CA TYR A 159 -5.85 13.59 3.42
C TYR A 159 -4.82 12.75 4.17
N TYR A 160 -5.26 11.56 4.54
CA TYR A 160 -4.47 10.57 5.24
C TYR A 160 -4.77 9.19 4.66
N VAL A 161 -3.71 8.45 4.30
CA VAL A 161 -3.80 7.09 3.78
C VAL A 161 -3.03 6.17 4.69
N GLU A 162 -3.70 5.16 5.23
CA GLU A 162 -3.08 4.13 6.07
C GLU A 162 -3.13 2.76 5.39
N CYS A 163 -2.00 2.04 5.47
CA CYS A 163 -1.96 0.64 5.10
C CYS A 163 -2.56 -0.24 6.21
N PRO A 164 -3.57 -1.09 5.92
CA PRO A 164 -4.19 -1.97 6.91
C PRO A 164 -3.23 -3.03 7.47
N ASP A 165 -2.15 -3.33 6.75
CA ASP A 165 -1.12 -4.29 7.16
C ASP A 165 0.03 -3.63 7.95
N GLY A 166 -0.02 -2.33 8.23
CA GLY A 166 0.97 -1.61 9.02
C GLY A 166 2.28 -1.29 8.29
N TYR A 167 2.28 -1.24 6.95
CA TYR A 167 3.49 -0.96 6.14
C TYR A 167 3.87 0.52 6.05
N GLY A 168 3.04 1.40 6.62
CA GLY A 168 3.24 2.84 6.73
C GLY A 168 1.95 3.61 6.45
N SER A 169 2.02 4.93 6.62
CA SER A 169 0.99 5.88 6.23
C SER A 169 1.55 7.02 5.37
N ILE A 170 0.64 7.75 4.72
CA ILE A 170 0.93 8.95 3.92
C ILE A 170 -0.02 10.05 4.36
N GLY A 171 0.53 11.26 4.51
CA GLY A 171 -0.25 12.43 4.81
C GLY A 171 -0.52 12.60 6.30
N ASP A 172 -1.23 13.67 6.61
CA ASP A 172 -1.66 14.01 7.96
C ASP A 172 -2.92 14.88 7.86
N LEU A 173 -3.87 14.68 8.78
CA LEU A 173 -5.10 15.46 8.87
C LEU A 173 -4.90 16.77 9.64
N GLU A 174 -3.83 16.88 10.42
CA GLU A 174 -3.60 18.05 11.28
C GLU A 174 -2.50 18.97 10.72
N ASN A 175 -1.50 18.41 10.04
CA ASN A 175 -0.33 19.15 9.60
C ASN A 175 -0.24 19.31 8.07
N VAL A 176 -0.43 20.53 7.60
CA VAL A 176 -0.34 20.90 6.17
C VAL A 176 1.04 20.59 5.57
N ALA A 177 2.11 20.67 6.37
CA ALA A 177 3.46 20.40 5.88
C ALA A 177 3.72 18.91 5.59
N LEU A 178 2.96 18.02 6.23
CA LEU A 178 3.11 16.57 6.09
C LEU A 178 2.11 15.95 5.09
N LYS A 179 1.28 16.77 4.44
CA LYS A 179 0.17 16.30 3.58
C LYS A 179 0.55 15.30 2.49
N ASN A 180 1.76 15.39 1.94
CA ASN A 180 2.24 14.52 0.86
C ASN A 180 3.48 13.69 1.26
N THR A 181 3.82 13.73 2.54
CA THR A 181 4.97 13.02 3.10
C THR A 181 4.56 11.59 3.40
N SER A 182 5.37 10.63 2.96
CA SER A 182 5.22 9.24 3.37
C SER A 182 6.11 8.93 4.57
N ASP A 183 5.63 8.12 5.50
CA ASP A 183 6.38 7.76 6.73
C ASP A 183 7.73 7.06 6.50
N TRP A 184 7.98 6.61 5.28
CA TRP A 184 9.16 5.83 4.92
C TRP A 184 10.13 6.54 3.99
N GLU A 185 9.86 7.79 3.63
CA GLU A 185 10.80 8.70 2.98
C GLU A 185 11.72 9.33 4.04
#